data_AF-A0A973KY07-F1
#
_entry.id   AF-A0A973KY07-F1
#
_cell.length_a   1.000
_cell.length_b   1.000
_cell.length_c   1.000
_cell.angle_alpha   90.00
_cell.angle_beta   90.00
_cell.angle_gamma   90.00
#
_symmetry.space_group_name_H-M   'P 1'
#
loop_
_entity.id
_entity.type
_entity.pdbx_description
1 polymer ?
#
loop_
_entity_poly.entity_id
_entity_poly.type
_entity_poly.pdbx_seq_one_letter_code
_entity_poly.pdbx_strand_id
1 'polypeptide(L)'
;MTTNHADRRTTHPAPGPTADLSPDRLERLDDEIIALLARRRAMALELPAPAGARAADPDFAAAVRGTTGRYRRELGGAGELVARAVMVLCDPRREPAAAPVRES
;
A
#
# COMPACT_ATOMS: atom_id res chain seq x y z
N MET A 1 -7.47 -46.61 -2.17
CA MET A 1 -7.58 -45.19 -1.77
C MET A 1 -6.71 -44.38 -2.70
N THR A 2 -7.30 -43.75 -3.71
CA THR A 2 -6.63 -42.94 -4.73
C THR A 2 -6.58 -41.49 -4.27
N THR A 3 -5.38 -40.95 -4.07
CA THR A 3 -5.16 -39.53 -3.79
C THR A 3 -5.20 -38.74 -5.09
N ASN A 4 -6.31 -38.02 -5.30
CA ASN A 4 -6.45 -37.11 -6.42
C ASN A 4 -5.51 -35.91 -6.29
N HIS A 5 -4.84 -35.61 -7.41
CA HIS A 5 -4.07 -34.42 -7.67
C HIS A 5 -4.78 -33.13 -7.23
N ALA A 6 -4.16 -32.38 -6.32
CA ALA A 6 -4.41 -30.96 -6.20
C ALA A 6 -3.68 -30.26 -7.36
N ASP A 7 -4.36 -30.16 -8.49
CA ASP A 7 -4.05 -29.24 -9.59
C ASP A 7 -4.04 -27.81 -9.04
N ARG A 8 -2.86 -27.36 -8.61
CA ARG A 8 -2.60 -25.97 -8.22
C ARG A 8 -2.59 -25.14 -9.51
N ARG A 9 -3.78 -24.83 -10.00
CA ARG A 9 -3.97 -23.79 -11.01
C ARG A 9 -3.53 -22.46 -10.42
N THR A 10 -2.26 -22.14 -10.64
CA THR A 10 -1.78 -20.77 -10.64
C THR A 10 -2.52 -20.08 -11.78
N THR A 11 -3.66 -19.45 -11.49
CA THR A 11 -4.25 -18.45 -12.36
C THR A 11 -3.30 -17.26 -12.38
N HIS A 12 -2.26 -17.35 -13.20
CA HIS A 12 -1.67 -16.13 -13.73
C HIS A 12 -2.81 -15.43 -14.47
N PRO A 13 -3.14 -14.17 -14.13
CA PRO A 13 -4.05 -13.42 -14.98
C PRO A 13 -3.47 -13.45 -16.39
N ALA A 14 -4.26 -13.94 -17.33
CA ALA A 14 -3.93 -13.87 -18.75
C ALA A 14 -3.57 -12.41 -19.05
N PRO A 15 -2.46 -12.12 -19.77
CA PRO A 15 -2.19 -10.76 -20.19
C PRO A 15 -3.38 -10.34 -21.03
N GLY A 16 -4.18 -9.41 -20.48
CA GLY A 16 -5.30 -8.81 -21.20
C GLY A 16 -4.79 -8.24 -22.52
N PRO A 17 -5.68 -8.08 -23.52
CA PRO A 17 -5.29 -7.51 -24.80
C PRO A 17 -4.55 -6.22 -24.52
N THR A 18 -3.49 -5.96 -25.27
CA THR A 18 -2.67 -4.74 -25.23
C THR A 18 -3.55 -3.50 -25.31
N ALA A 19 -4.15 -3.15 -24.17
CA ALA A 19 -5.06 -2.06 -24.00
C ALA A 19 -4.17 -0.84 -23.89
N ASP A 20 -4.13 -0.06 -24.97
CA ASP A 20 -3.39 1.20 -25.14
C ASP A 20 -2.66 1.64 -23.88
N LEU A 21 -1.37 1.32 -23.83
CA LEU A 21 -0.45 1.79 -22.81
C LEU A 21 -0.14 3.26 -23.11
N SER A 22 -1.13 4.14 -22.93
CA SER A 22 -0.95 5.58 -23.10
C SER A 22 -0.51 6.24 -21.78
N PRO A 23 0.24 7.36 -21.84
CA PRO A 23 0.55 8.18 -20.66
C PRO A 23 -0.69 8.54 -19.84
N ASP A 24 -1.79 8.93 -20.49
CA ASP A 24 -3.06 9.27 -19.83
C ASP A 24 -3.64 8.13 -18.98
N ARG A 25 -3.34 6.87 -19.31
CA ARG A 25 -3.76 5.72 -18.51
C ARG A 25 -2.91 5.55 -17.26
N LEU A 26 -1.61 5.85 -17.34
CA LEU A 26 -0.75 5.89 -16.17
C LEU A 26 -1.14 7.03 -15.23
N GLU A 27 -1.46 8.20 -15.76
CA GLU A 27 -1.94 9.34 -14.96
C GLU A 27 -3.22 9.00 -14.20
N ARG A 28 -4.22 8.39 -14.86
CA ARG A 28 -5.44 7.94 -14.18
C ARG A 28 -5.18 6.86 -13.13
N LEU A 29 -4.21 5.97 -13.38
CA LEU A 29 -3.80 4.98 -12.39
C LEU A 29 -3.14 5.64 -11.18
N ASP A 30 -2.34 6.67 -11.40
CA ASP A 30 -1.74 7.47 -10.32
C ASP A 30 -2.82 8.18 -9.51
N ASP A 31 -3.85 8.74 -10.13
CA ASP A 31 -5.01 9.32 -9.44
C ASP A 31 -5.72 8.28 -8.55
N GLU A 32 -5.93 7.06 -9.06
CA GLU A 32 -6.50 5.95 -8.29
C GLU A 32 -5.61 5.57 -7.10
N ILE A 33 -4.30 5.48 -7.30
CA ILE A 33 -3.32 5.20 -6.25
C ILE A 33 -3.35 6.30 -5.19
N ILE A 34 -3.38 7.57 -5.58
CA ILE A 34 -3.45 8.72 -4.68
C ILE A 34 -4.73 8.67 -3.84
N ALA A 35 -5.88 8.41 -4.47
CA ALA A 35 -7.16 8.28 -3.78
C ALA A 35 -7.15 7.13 -2.76
N LEU A 36 -6.59 5.97 -3.12
CA LEU A 36 -6.45 4.83 -2.22
C LEU A 36 -5.51 5.13 -1.04
N LEU A 37 -4.41 5.83 -1.29
CA LEU A 37 -3.46 6.26 -0.26
C LEU A 37 -4.08 7.28 0.70
N ALA A 38 -4.85 8.24 0.20
CA ALA A 38 -5.58 9.20 1.01
C ALA A 38 -6.60 8.50 1.92
N ARG A 39 -7.37 7.55 1.38
CA ARG A 39 -8.30 6.73 2.16
C ARG A 39 -7.59 5.90 3.23
N ARG A 40 -6.46 5.27 2.88
CA ARG A 40 -5.64 4.52 3.84
C ARG A 40 -5.13 5.41 4.97
N ARG A 41 -4.73 6.65 4.66
CA ARG A 41 -4.35 7.65 5.67
C ARG A 41 -5.52 7.97 6.60
N ALA A 42 -6.69 8.31 6.05
CA ALA A 42 -7.88 8.61 6.86
C ALA A 42 -8.20 7.47 7.85
N MET A 43 -8.24 6.22 7.36
CA MET A 43 -8.48 5.04 8.21
C MET A 43 -7.39 4.83 9.26
N ALA A 44 -6.12 5.10 8.93
CA ALA A 44 -5.02 4.97 9.87
C ALA A 44 -5.06 6.04 10.98
N LEU A 45 -5.60 7.23 10.69
CA LEU A 45 -5.77 8.31 11.67
C LEU A 45 -6.94 8.06 12.64
N GLU A 46 -7.91 7.24 12.25
CA GLU A 46 -9.01 6.79 13.13
C GLU A 46 -8.57 5.73 14.15
N LEU A 47 -7.42 5.07 13.92
CA LEU A 47 -6.91 4.09 14.85
C LEU A 47 -6.35 4.76 16.12
N PRO A 48 -6.54 4.13 17.30
CA PRO A 48 -5.98 4.66 18.54
C PRO A 48 -4.46 4.77 18.43
N ALA A 49 -3.92 5.87 18.94
CA ALA A 49 -2.49 6.02 19.07
C ALA A 49 -1.95 4.90 19.99
N PRO A 50 -0.83 4.26 19.64
CA PRO A 50 -0.23 3.24 20.50
C PRO A 50 0.14 3.86 21.85
N ALA A 51 -0.05 3.08 22.92
CA ALA A 51 0.10 3.54 24.30
C ALA A 51 1.54 3.95 24.68
N GLY A 52 2.53 3.71 23.81
CA GLY A 52 3.92 4.05 24.02
C GLY A 52 4.67 4.35 22.72
N ALA A 53 5.99 4.46 22.80
CA ALA A 53 6.83 4.66 21.62
C ALA A 53 6.62 3.49 20.63
N ARG A 54 6.05 3.78 19.45
CA ARG A 54 5.79 2.80 18.37
C ARG A 54 6.93 1.82 18.11
N ALA A 55 8.17 2.30 18.18
CA ALA A 55 9.36 1.48 17.93
C ALA A 55 9.60 0.39 19.00
N ALA A 56 9.08 0.58 20.21
CA ALA A 56 9.18 -0.36 21.33
C ALA A 56 7.94 -1.26 21.45
N ASP A 57 6.88 -1.01 20.68
CA ASP A 57 5.67 -1.83 20.66
C ASP A 57 5.89 -3.05 19.74
N PRO A 58 5.91 -4.29 20.29
CA PRO A 58 6.17 -5.50 19.53
C PRO A 58 5.08 -5.81 18.50
N ASP A 59 3.83 -5.46 18.77
CA ASP A 59 2.69 -5.68 17.88
C ASP A 59 2.74 -4.68 16.71
N PHE A 60 3.08 -3.43 16.99
CA PHE A 60 3.37 -2.44 15.97
C PHE A 60 4.55 -2.89 15.09
N ALA A 61 5.65 -3.35 15.68
CA ALA A 61 6.80 -3.84 14.94
C ALA A 61 6.46 -5.07 14.07
N ALA A 62 5.62 -5.97 14.56
CA ALA A 62 5.12 -7.12 13.80
C ALA A 62 4.24 -6.68 12.62
N ALA A 63 3.33 -5.73 12.83
CA ALA A 63 2.47 -5.17 11.78
C ALA A 63 3.29 -4.46 10.69
N VAL A 64 4.32 -3.69 11.08
CA VAL A 64 5.27 -3.06 10.15
C VAL A 64 6.03 -4.11 9.34
N ARG A 65 6.61 -5.12 9.99
CA ARG A 65 7.30 -6.22 9.29
C ARG A 65 6.38 -6.96 8.33
N GLY A 66 5.14 -7.25 8.74
CA GLY A 66 4.12 -7.90 7.91
C GLY A 66 3.76 -7.07 6.69
N THR A 67 3.55 -5.76 6.87
CA THR A 67 3.26 -4.82 5.79
C THR A 67 4.42 -4.73 4.81
N THR A 68 5.63 -4.43 5.29
CA THR A 68 6.83 -4.35 4.44
C THR A 68 7.08 -5.67 3.70
N GLY A 69 6.89 -6.81 4.37
CA GLY A 69 7.00 -8.14 3.76
C GLY A 69 5.99 -8.36 2.63
N ARG A 70 4.75 -7.88 2.79
CA ARG A 70 3.74 -7.93 1.72
C ARG A 70 4.16 -7.10 0.51
N TYR A 71 4.49 -5.82 0.71
CA TYR A 71 4.92 -4.97 -0.40
C TYR A 71 6.16 -5.53 -1.12
N ARG A 72 7.14 -6.07 -0.38
CA ARG A 72 8.33 -6.70 -0.96
C ARG A 72 7.99 -7.93 -1.80
N ARG A 73 7.03 -8.76 -1.39
CA ARG A 73 6.60 -9.93 -2.18
C ARG A 73 5.90 -9.53 -3.48
N GLU A 74 5.05 -8.50 -3.44
CA GLU A 74 4.25 -8.09 -4.60
C GLU A 74 5.01 -7.17 -5.57
N LEU A 75 5.92 -6.31 -5.06
CA LEU A 75 6.60 -5.25 -5.83
C LEU A 75 8.13 -5.42 -5.89
N GLY A 76 8.68 -6.52 -5.38
CA GLY A 76 10.12 -6.76 -5.33
C GLY A 76 10.87 -5.77 -4.45
N GLY A 77 12.11 -5.45 -4.82
CA GLY A 77 12.99 -4.56 -4.03
C GLY A 77 12.43 -3.15 -3.81
N ALA A 78 11.68 -2.62 -4.78
CA ALA A 78 11.02 -1.32 -4.65
C ALA A 78 9.87 -1.33 -3.64
N GLY A 79 9.29 -2.49 -3.35
CA GLY A 79 8.19 -2.64 -2.39
C GLY A 79 8.55 -2.16 -0.99
N GLU A 80 9.80 -2.32 -0.56
CA GLU A 80 10.23 -1.82 0.74
C GLU A 80 10.18 -0.29 0.82
N LEU A 81 10.59 0.41 -0.25
CA LEU A 81 10.52 1.87 -0.33
C LEU A 81 9.07 2.35 -0.30
N VAL A 82 8.19 1.71 -1.06
CA VAL A 82 6.76 2.03 -1.07
C VAL A 82 6.14 1.81 0.30
N ALA A 83 6.43 0.68 0.97
CA ALA A 83 5.93 0.41 2.32
C ALA A 83 6.36 1.51 3.31
N ARG A 84 7.62 1.95 3.26
CA ARG A 84 8.12 3.04 4.12
C ARG A 84 7.42 4.36 3.84
N ALA A 85 7.28 4.75 2.57
CA ALA A 85 6.57 5.97 2.20
C ALA A 85 5.11 5.94 2.69
N VAL A 86 4.43 4.81 2.51
CA VAL A 86 3.05 4.56 2.95
C VAL A 86 2.91 4.61 4.47
N MET A 87 3.87 4.09 5.23
CA MET A 87 3.87 4.20 6.70
C MET A 87 4.05 5.65 7.17
N VAL A 88 4.98 6.37 6.55
CA VAL A 88 5.24 7.77 6.89
C VAL A 88 4.05 8.66 6.53
N LEU A 89 3.37 8.40 5.41
CA LEU A 89 2.13 9.09 5.02
C LEU A 89 1.02 8.95 6.08
N CYS A 90 0.96 7.79 6.72
CA CYS A 90 -0.05 7.48 7.74
C CYS A 90 0.37 7.84 9.17
N ASP A 91 1.54 8.47 9.40
CA ASP A 91 1.91 8.90 10.75
C ASP A 91 1.07 10.12 11.16
N PRO A 92 0.21 10.04 12.20
CA PRO A 92 -0.60 11.17 12.69
C PRO A 92 0.21 12.37 13.15
N ARG A 93 1.51 12.20 13.44
CA ARG A 93 2.39 13.30 13.86
C ARG A 93 2.95 14.09 12.68
N ARG A 94 2.74 13.63 11.46
CA ARG A 94 3.17 14.32 10.24
C ARG A 94 2.02 15.20 9.78
N GLU A 95 2.21 16.52 9.88
CA GLU A 95 1.26 17.49 9.34
C GLU A 95 0.93 17.15 7.88
N PRO A 96 -0.35 17.21 7.45
CA PRO A 96 -0.64 17.22 6.03
C PRO A 96 0.06 18.44 5.42
N ALA A 97 0.80 18.23 4.32
CA ALA A 97 1.22 19.33 3.47
C ALA A 97 -0.04 20.17 3.17
N ALA A 98 0.00 21.46 3.49
CA ALA A 98 -1.13 22.35 3.27
C ALA A 98 -1.65 22.17 1.84
N ALA A 99 -2.97 22.03 1.68
CA ALA A 99 -3.57 22.09 0.36
C ALA A 99 -3.12 23.40 -0.32
N PRO A 100 -2.82 23.40 -1.63
CA PRO A 100 -2.45 24.62 -2.32
C PRO A 100 -3.55 25.65 -2.10
N VAL A 101 -3.19 26.81 -1.55
CA VAL A 101 -4.07 27.96 -1.45
C VAL A 101 -4.52 28.27 -2.87
N ARG A 102 -5.81 28.06 -3.16
CA ARG A 102 -6.39 28.59 -4.39
C ARG A 102 -6.50 30.09 -4.20
N GLU A 103 -5.51 30.83 -4.69
CA GLU A 103 -5.66 32.28 -4.90
C GLU A 103 -6.86 32.49 -5.84
N SER A 104 -7.78 33.34 -5.38
CA SER A 104 -8.97 33.78 -6.14
C SER A 104 -8.64 34.97 -7.02
#